data_AF-A0A1W9NZR8-F1
#
_entry.id   AF-A0A1W9NZR8-F1
#
_cell.length_a   1.000
_cell.length_b   1.000
_cell.length_c   1.000
_cell.angle_alpha   90.00
_cell.angle_beta   90.00
_cell.angle_gamma   90.00
#
_symmetry.space_group_name_H-M   'P 1'
#
loop_
_entity.id
_entity.type
_entity.pdbx_description
1 polymer ?
#
loop_
_entity_poly.entity_id
_entity_poly.type
_entity_poly.pdbx_seq_one_letter_code
_entity_poly.pdbx_strand_id
1 'polypeptide(L)'
;MFYFGGNNQVRSSYYYNLIGHEGWYANLEFRFPLINLASTLIGQIGPIRGTLFVDLARAKLKGYPAQFYRFSGDLRNPLVAFDALGSYGFGLEFFFLGFPLHLDFVKRIEVPDLSNPFDFNTIGKWQTKFWVGFDF
;
A
#
# COMPACT_ATOMS: atom_id res chain seq x y z
N MET A 1 14.79 -12.10 -10.81
CA MET A 1 13.58 -12.29 -9.99
C MET A 1 13.50 -11.11 -9.04
N PHE A 2 12.36 -10.43 -8.95
CA PHE A 2 12.13 -9.37 -7.98
C PHE A 2 10.91 -9.71 -7.12
N TYR A 3 10.82 -9.02 -5.98
CA TYR A 3 9.76 -9.18 -5.01
C TYR A 3 9.22 -7.80 -4.63
N PHE A 4 7.90 -7.63 -4.66
CA PHE A 4 7.23 -6.43 -4.15
C PHE A 4 6.27 -6.76 -3.00
N GLY A 5 5.92 -5.73 -2.24
CA GLY A 5 4.86 -5.76 -1.23
C GLY A 5 5.36 -5.35 0.16
N GLY A 6 4.43 -5.01 1.04
CA GLY A 6 4.74 -4.47 2.36
C GLY A 6 4.57 -2.95 2.43
N ASN A 7 4.92 -2.37 3.58
CA ASN A 7 4.52 -1.01 3.93
C ASN A 7 5.21 0.08 3.09
N ASN A 8 6.37 -0.22 2.51
CA ASN A 8 7.17 0.72 1.72
C ASN A 8 6.96 0.56 0.21
N GLN A 9 6.07 -0.35 -0.20
CA GLN A 9 5.76 -0.62 -1.60
C GLN A 9 4.25 -0.69 -1.79
N VAL A 10 3.68 -1.89 -1.98
CA VAL A 10 2.24 -2.06 -2.12
C VAL A 10 1.64 -2.30 -0.73
N ARG A 11 1.07 -1.25 -0.14
CA ARG A 11 0.64 -1.28 1.26
C ARG A 11 -0.54 -2.21 1.49
N SER A 12 -1.34 -2.56 0.49
CA SER A 12 -2.39 -3.60 0.61
C SER A 12 -1.87 -5.04 0.49
N SER A 13 -0.59 -5.22 0.15
CA SER A 13 0.01 -6.54 -0.06
C SER A 13 0.92 -6.92 1.09
N TYR A 14 0.99 -8.23 1.38
CA TYR A 14 1.96 -8.74 2.33
C TYR A 14 3.39 -8.59 1.77
N TYR A 15 4.36 -8.53 2.67
CA TYR A 15 5.77 -8.44 2.32
C TYR A 15 6.18 -9.60 1.39
N TYR A 16 6.84 -9.28 0.27
CA TYR A 16 7.27 -10.23 -0.76
C TYR A 16 6.18 -11.10 -1.40
N ASN A 17 4.92 -10.69 -1.31
CA ASN A 17 3.82 -11.46 -1.88
C ASN A 17 3.73 -11.34 -3.41
N LEU A 18 4.26 -10.26 -3.99
CA LEU A 18 4.24 -10.05 -5.44
C LEU A 18 5.58 -10.49 -6.02
N ILE A 19 5.56 -11.52 -6.86
CA ILE A 19 6.77 -12.15 -7.40
C ILE A 19 6.76 -12.03 -8.92
N GLY A 20 7.88 -11.63 -9.51
CA GLY A 20 7.98 -11.47 -10.96
C GLY A 20 9.41 -11.51 -11.50
N HIS A 21 9.50 -11.72 -12.81
CA HIS A 21 10.70 -11.50 -13.62
C HIS A 21 10.66 -10.14 -14.31
N GLU A 22 9.46 -9.68 -14.68
CA GLU A 22 9.18 -8.37 -15.29
C GLU A 22 8.06 -7.66 -14.54
N GLY A 23 8.19 -6.36 -14.27
CA GLY A 23 7.19 -5.61 -13.50
C GLY A 23 7.64 -4.20 -13.15
N TRP A 24 6.75 -3.45 -12.53
CA TRP A 24 6.99 -2.09 -12.11
C TRP A 24 6.17 -1.77 -10.85
N TYR A 25 6.60 -0.73 -10.15
CA TYR A 25 5.95 -0.17 -8.98
C TYR A 25 5.91 1.35 -9.13
N ALA A 26 4.76 1.95 -8.80
CA ALA A 26 4.56 3.38 -8.78
C ALA A 26 3.92 3.79 -7.45
N ASN A 27 4.40 4.89 -6.89
CA ASN A 27 3.89 5.50 -5.68
C ASN A 27 3.70 6.99 -5.90
N LEU A 28 2.55 7.50 -5.50
CA LEU A 28 2.30 8.92 -5.34
C LEU A 28 1.93 9.17 -3.88
N GLU A 29 2.73 9.98 -3.21
CA GLU A 29 2.52 10.32 -1.81
C GLU A 29 2.58 11.82 -1.59
N PHE A 30 1.56 12.35 -0.92
CA PHE A 30 1.47 13.74 -0.52
C PHE A 30 1.55 13.82 1.01
N ARG A 31 2.64 14.42 1.50
CA ARG A 31 2.88 14.67 2.93
C ARG A 31 2.66 16.12 3.26
N PHE A 32 1.96 16.39 4.36
CA PHE A 32 1.70 17.75 4.82
C PHE A 32 1.88 17.88 6.34
N PRO A 33 2.35 19.04 6.82
CA PRO A 33 2.50 19.28 8.24
C PRO A 33 1.13 19.42 8.91
N LEU A 34 0.91 18.68 10.00
CA LEU A 34 -0.25 18.84 10.87
C LEU A 34 0.13 19.65 12.10
N ILE A 35 1.13 19.19 12.84
CA ILE A 35 1.64 19.83 14.06
C ILE A 35 3.16 19.78 14.02
N ASN A 36 3.82 20.91 14.31
CA ASN A 36 5.29 20.96 14.31
C ASN A 36 5.88 20.36 15.59
N LEU A 37 5.27 20.61 16.74
CA LEU A 37 5.63 20.01 18.02
C LEU A 37 4.43 20.05 18.95
N ALA A 38 4.15 18.95 19.63
CA ALA A 38 3.19 18.86 20.71
C ALA A 38 3.92 18.52 22.02
N SER A 39 3.85 19.43 22.99
CA SER A 39 4.31 19.14 24.35
C SER A 39 3.20 18.44 25.10
N THR A 40 3.37 17.15 25.39
CA THR A 40 2.39 16.34 26.12
C THR A 40 2.90 15.97 27.51
N LEU A 41 2.02 15.47 28.38
CA LEU A 41 2.39 15.02 29.72
C LEU A 41 3.45 13.90 29.70
N ILE A 42 3.50 13.11 28.62
CA ILE A 42 4.40 11.97 28.44
C ILE A 42 5.66 12.32 27.62
N GLY A 43 5.90 13.61 27.36
CA GLY A 43 7.05 14.10 26.60
C GLY A 43 6.67 14.82 25.31
N GLN A 44 7.68 15.13 24.50
CA GLN A 44 7.49 15.78 23.21
C GLN A 44 7.05 14.75 22.16
N ILE A 45 5.96 15.07 21.46
CA ILE A 45 5.50 14.34 20.28
C ILE A 45 5.63 15.27 19.08
N GLY A 46 6.31 14.82 18.05
CA GLY A 46 6.35 15.51 16.76
C GLY A 46 7.75 15.71 16.18
N PRO A 47 7.84 16.14 14.91
CA PRO A 47 6.74 16.65 14.07
C PRO A 47 5.69 15.60 13.72
N ILE A 48 4.41 16.02 13.69
CA ILE A 48 3.29 15.21 13.22
C ILE A 48 2.99 15.59 11.77
N ARG A 49 2.98 14.60 10.90
CA ARG A 49 2.72 14.73 9.46
C ARG A 49 1.51 13.88 9.10
N GLY A 50 0.65 14.45 8.26
CA GLY A 50 -0.40 13.71 7.57
C GLY A 50 0.13 13.25 6.22
N THR A 51 -0.30 12.06 5.82
CA THR A 51 0.09 11.45 4.55
C THR A 51 -1.15 11.03 3.79
N LEU A 52 -1.22 11.33 2.49
CA LEU A 52 -2.16 10.73 1.54
C LEU A 52 -1.34 9.98 0.51
N PHE A 53 -1.74 8.76 0.15
CA PHE A 53 -0.97 7.97 -0.79
C PHE A 53 -1.84 7.15 -1.74
N VAL A 54 -1.25 6.86 -2.89
CA VAL A 54 -1.70 5.83 -3.83
C VAL A 54 -0.46 5.07 -4.31
N ASP A 55 -0.52 3.74 -4.24
CA ASP A 55 0.49 2.86 -4.78
C ASP A 55 -0.12 1.83 -5.74
N LEU A 56 0.67 1.43 -6.75
CA LEU A 56 0.25 0.47 -7.76
C LEU A 56 1.46 -0.33 -8.24
N ALA A 57 1.28 -1.63 -8.42
CA ALA A 57 2.30 -2.53 -8.93
C ALA A 57 1.75 -3.53 -9.93
N ARG A 58 2.62 -3.91 -10.86
CA ARG A 58 2.42 -5.02 -11.78
C ARG A 58 3.61 -5.96 -11.70
N ALA A 59 3.34 -7.26 -11.70
CA ALA A 59 4.36 -8.29 -11.75
C ALA A 59 3.97 -9.38 -12.75
N LYS A 60 4.98 -9.97 -13.40
CA LYS A 60 4.81 -11.01 -14.42
C LYS A 60 5.89 -12.06 -14.25
N LEU A 61 5.48 -13.33 -14.26
CA LEU A 61 6.39 -14.47 -14.35
C LEU A 61 6.67 -14.80 -15.82
N LYS A 62 7.92 -15.14 -16.15
CA LYS A 62 8.30 -15.51 -17.52
C LYS A 62 7.48 -16.73 -17.96
N GLY A 63 6.83 -16.62 -19.13
CA GLY A 63 5.96 -17.67 -19.68
C GLY A 63 4.51 -17.63 -19.20
N TYR A 64 4.14 -16.68 -18.33
CA TYR A 64 2.77 -16.51 -17.82
C TYR A 64 2.22 -15.12 -18.15
N PRO A 65 0.88 -14.96 -18.24
CA PRO A 65 0.27 -13.64 -18.34
C PRO A 65 0.61 -12.79 -17.11
N ALA A 66 0.70 -11.48 -17.30
CA ALA A 66 0.96 -10.51 -16.24
C ALA A 66 -0.32 -10.19 -15.47
N GLN A 67 -0.91 -11.20 -14.85
CA GLN A 67 -2.18 -11.14 -14.14
C GLN A 67 -2.04 -11.68 -12.73
N PHE A 68 -2.70 -11.00 -11.80
CA PHE A 68 -2.97 -11.50 -10.47
C PHE A 68 -4.34 -12.17 -10.44
N TYR A 69 -4.51 -13.09 -9.50
CA TYR A 69 -5.77 -13.80 -9.29
C TYR A 69 -6.20 -13.70 -7.84
N ARG A 70 -7.49 -13.45 -7.63
CA ARG A 70 -8.12 -13.47 -6.30
C ARG A 70 -9.31 -14.42 -6.33
N PHE A 71 -9.51 -15.14 -5.22
CA PHE A 71 -10.71 -15.93 -5.03
C PHE A 71 -11.93 -15.04 -4.78
N SER A 72 -12.99 -15.21 -5.58
CA SER A 72 -14.21 -14.38 -5.50
C SER A 72 -15.14 -14.78 -4.37
N GLY A 73 -15.08 -16.05 -3.93
CA GLY A 73 -16.09 -16.66 -3.05
C GLY A 73 -17.27 -17.29 -3.80
N ASP A 74 -17.39 -17.06 -5.12
CA ASP A 74 -18.39 -17.73 -5.97
C ASP A 74 -17.84 -19.06 -6.50
N LEU A 75 -18.50 -20.16 -6.18
CA LEU A 75 -18.08 -21.50 -6.64
C LEU A 75 -18.23 -21.70 -8.16
N ARG A 76 -19.05 -20.89 -8.84
CA ARG A 76 -19.23 -20.97 -10.30
C ARG A 76 -18.13 -20.23 -11.05
N ASN A 77 -17.74 -19.06 -10.55
CA ASN A 77 -16.65 -18.24 -11.09
C ASN A 77 -15.65 -17.91 -9.97
N PRO A 78 -14.83 -18.90 -9.54
CA PRO A 78 -14.03 -18.79 -8.32
C PRO A 78 -12.87 -17.81 -8.44
N LEU A 79 -12.42 -17.49 -9.64
CA LEU A 79 -11.21 -16.69 -9.86
C LEU A 79 -11.56 -15.37 -10.56
N VAL A 80 -11.10 -14.28 -10.00
CA VAL A 80 -11.10 -12.95 -10.62
C VAL A 80 -9.67 -12.61 -10.99
N ALA A 81 -9.43 -12.36 -12.28
CA ALA A 81 -8.15 -11.92 -12.81
C ALA A 81 -8.08 -10.39 -12.86
N PHE A 82 -6.91 -9.82 -12.61
CA PHE A 82 -6.67 -8.38 -12.72
C PHE A 82 -5.19 -8.10 -13.02
N ASP A 83 -4.92 -7.02 -13.75
CA ASP A 83 -3.60 -6.69 -14.28
C ASP A 83 -2.66 -6.05 -13.26
N ALA A 84 -3.17 -5.21 -12.36
CA ALA A 84 -2.36 -4.53 -11.36
C ALA A 84 -3.00 -4.49 -9.98
N LEU A 85 -2.14 -4.58 -8.96
CA LEU A 85 -2.52 -4.50 -7.56
C LEU A 85 -2.00 -3.20 -6.96
N GLY A 86 -2.85 -2.51 -6.22
CA GLY A 86 -2.44 -1.29 -5.56
C GLY A 86 -3.15 -1.06 -4.23
N SER A 87 -2.94 0.12 -3.70
CA SER A 87 -3.69 0.63 -2.57
C SER A 87 -3.74 2.14 -2.56
N TYR A 88 -4.74 2.67 -1.88
CA TYR A 88 -4.77 4.07 -1.52
C TYR A 88 -5.09 4.20 -0.04
N GLY A 89 -4.76 5.34 0.53
CA GLY A 89 -5.04 5.57 1.93
C GLY A 89 -4.53 6.88 2.45
N PHE A 90 -4.58 6.98 3.76
CA PHE A 90 -4.08 8.10 4.51
C PHE A 90 -3.41 7.61 5.78
N GLY A 91 -2.48 8.40 6.32
CA GLY A 91 -1.71 8.03 7.48
C GLY A 91 -1.26 9.21 8.32
N LEU A 92 -0.74 8.88 9.49
CA LEU A 92 -0.09 9.79 10.42
C LEU A 92 1.32 9.28 10.71
N GLU A 93 2.29 10.15 10.49
CA GLU A 93 3.69 9.95 10.88
C GLU A 93 4.00 10.91 12.03
N PHE A 94 4.56 10.40 13.12
CA PHE A 94 5.00 11.24 14.23
C PHE A 94 6.18 10.65 14.99
N PHE A 95 7.01 11.52 15.54
CA PHE A 95 8.08 11.12 16.44
C PHE A 95 7.58 11.04 17.88
N PHE A 96 7.91 9.95 18.56
CA PHE A 96 7.68 9.78 19.99
C PHE A 96 8.89 9.07 20.62
N LEU A 97 9.44 9.66 21.68
CA LEU A 97 10.62 9.14 22.40
C LEU A 97 11.83 8.85 21.48
N GLY A 98 12.01 9.65 20.43
CA GLY A 98 13.10 9.49 19.45
C GLY A 98 12.84 8.45 18.36
N PHE A 99 11.69 7.77 18.40
CA PHE A 99 11.31 6.81 17.37
C PHE A 99 10.26 7.41 16.42
N PRO A 100 10.40 7.21 15.09
CA PRO A 100 9.35 7.49 14.13
C PRO A 100 8.28 6.40 14.17
N LEU A 101 7.03 6.80 14.42
CA LEU A 101 5.86 5.96 14.42
C LEU A 101 5.00 6.30 13.20
N HIS A 102 4.46 5.25 12.58
CA HIS A 102 3.62 5.34 11.39
C HIS A 102 2.31 4.61 11.64
N LEU A 103 1.21 5.29 11.34
CA LEU A 103 -0.15 4.75 11.43
C LEU A 103 -0.87 5.02 10.11
N ASP A 104 -1.03 3.98 9.29
CA ASP A 104 -1.64 4.08 7.97
C ASP A 104 -2.97 3.34 7.93
N PHE A 105 -3.95 3.97 7.28
CA PHE A 105 -5.24 3.37 6.93
C PHE A 105 -5.24 3.10 5.44
N VAL A 106 -5.24 1.83 5.09
CA VAL A 106 -5.00 1.35 3.73
C VAL A 106 -6.24 0.67 3.17
N LYS A 107 -6.55 0.97 1.92
CA LYS A 107 -7.59 0.28 1.15
C LYS A 107 -7.01 -0.32 -0.11
N ARG A 108 -7.28 -1.61 -0.34
CA ARG A 108 -6.81 -2.34 -1.53
C ARG A 108 -7.58 -1.92 -2.77
N ILE A 109 -6.86 -1.71 -3.87
CA ILE A 109 -7.42 -1.57 -5.20
C ILE A 109 -6.88 -2.63 -6.15
N GLU A 110 -7.73 -3.09 -7.05
CA GLU A 110 -7.40 -4.03 -8.13
C GLU A 110 -7.79 -3.38 -9.45
N VAL A 111 -6.84 -3.24 -10.36
CA VAL A 111 -7.06 -2.68 -11.71
C VAL A 111 -7.22 -3.87 -12.67
N PRO A 112 -8.43 -4.15 -13.19
CA PRO A 112 -8.68 -5.31 -14.05
C PRO A 112 -7.92 -5.22 -15.37
N ASP A 113 -7.96 -4.06 -16.02
CA ASP A 113 -7.30 -3.77 -17.30
C ASP A 113 -6.50 -2.47 -17.19
N LEU A 114 -5.19 -2.58 -17.41
CA LEU A 114 -4.28 -1.43 -17.32
C LEU A 114 -4.50 -0.40 -18.44
N SER A 115 -5.19 -0.76 -19.52
CA SER A 115 -5.54 0.14 -20.62
C SER A 115 -6.53 1.23 -20.16
N ASN A 116 -7.27 0.98 -19.08
CA ASN A 116 -8.14 1.94 -18.43
C ASN A 116 -7.91 1.95 -16.91
N PRO A 117 -6.81 2.57 -16.43
CA PRO A 117 -6.37 2.45 -15.03
C PRO A 117 -7.32 3.11 -14.02
N PHE A 118 -8.27 3.93 -14.49
CA PHE A 118 -9.27 4.58 -13.65
C PHE A 118 -10.48 3.67 -13.37
N ASP A 119 -10.65 2.59 -14.13
CA ASP A 119 -11.62 1.55 -13.83
C ASP A 119 -10.98 0.54 -12.87
N PHE A 120 -11.08 0.82 -11.57
CA PHE A 120 -10.50 -0.02 -10.52
C PHE A 120 -11.55 -0.46 -9.51
N ASN A 121 -11.35 -1.67 -8.98
CA ASN A 121 -12.19 -2.24 -7.94
C ASN A 121 -11.56 -2.00 -6.57
N THR A 122 -12.37 -1.56 -5.62
CA THR A 122 -11.94 -1.41 -4.23
C THR A 122 -12.34 -2.64 -3.43
N ILE A 123 -11.36 -3.34 -2.84
CA ILE A 123 -11.58 -4.67 -2.26
C ILE A 123 -11.38 -4.67 -0.74
N GLY A 124 -12.23 -5.43 -0.05
CA GLY A 124 -12.09 -5.72 1.38
C GLY A 124 -12.42 -4.53 2.28
N LYS A 125 -12.06 -4.64 3.57
CA LYS A 125 -12.20 -3.55 4.56
C LYS A 125 -10.94 -2.68 4.59
N TRP A 126 -11.03 -1.53 5.24
CA TRP A 126 -9.83 -0.75 5.57
C TRP A 126 -8.90 -1.56 6.47
N GLN A 127 -7.61 -1.51 6.18
CA GLN A 127 -6.55 -2.15 6.95
C GLN A 127 -5.79 -1.07 7.72
N THR A 128 -5.66 -1.23 9.03
CA THR A 128 -4.80 -0.37 9.84
C THR A 128 -3.41 -0.99 9.90
N LYS A 129 -2.41 -0.25 9.47
CA LYS A 129 -1.01 -0.63 9.55
C LYS A 129 -0.30 0.27 10.54
N PHE A 130 0.34 -0.36 11.51
CA PHE A 130 1.19 0.32 12.47
C PHE A 130 2.60 -0.22 12.34
N TRP A 131 3.58 0.67 12.27
CA TRP A 131 4.98 0.29 12.26
C TRP A 131 5.88 1.38 12.84
N VAL A 132 7.03 0.95 13.33
CA VAL A 132 8.05 1.81 13.93
C VAL A 132 9.32 1.62 13.13
N GLY A 133 9.87 2.69 12.57
CA GLY A 133 11.03 2.57 11.71
C GLY A 133 11.40 3.87 11.01
N PHE A 134 12.71 4.06 10.85
CA PHE A 134 13.25 5.10 10.00
C PHE A 134 13.13 4.61 8.57
N ASP A 135 12.27 5.26 7.79
CA ASP A 135 12.13 4.96 6.37
C ASP A 135 13.39 5.45 5.62
N PHE A 136 13.86 4.68 4.65
CA PHE A 136 14.92 5.06 3.71
C PHE A 136 14.57 4.64 2.27
#